data_AF-A0A380DK83-F1
#
_entry.id   AF-A0A380DK83-F1
#
_cell.length_a   1.000
_cell.length_b   1.000
_cell.length_c   1.000
_cell.angle_alpha   90.00
_cell.angle_beta   90.00
_cell.angle_gamma   90.00
#
_symmetry.space_group_name_H-M   'P 1'
#
loop_
_entity.id
_entity.type
_entity.pdbx_description
1 polymer ?
#
loop_
_entity_poly.entity_id
_entity_poly.type
_entity_poly.pdbx_seq_one_letter_code
_entity_poly.pdbx_strand_id
1 'polypeptide(L)'
;MDESLLLVYEFKDLFIEEGLEPWTSCEFDFTREGDLKVSFDYIDWIKLGFGPSGKENYYMYKKFGVLPEMEYEMEEIREVEKYVKEQE
;
A
#
# COMPACT_ATOMS: atom_id res chain seq x y z
N MET A 1 11.73 20.99 1.39
CA MET A 1 10.81 19.91 1.00
C MET A 1 11.70 18.73 0.68
N ASP A 2 11.38 17.54 1.18
CA ASP A 2 12.18 16.35 0.95
C ASP A 2 12.10 15.93 -0.53
N GLU A 3 13.24 15.67 -1.18
CA GLU A 3 13.30 15.33 -2.62
C GLU A 3 12.57 14.02 -2.94
N SER A 4 12.54 13.06 -2.00
CA SER A 4 11.82 11.80 -2.20
C SER A 4 10.30 11.99 -2.15
N LEU A 5 9.82 12.90 -1.29
CA LEU A 5 8.39 13.26 -1.26
C LEU A 5 7.99 13.94 -2.57
N LEU A 6 8.83 14.83 -3.11
CA LEU A 6 8.56 15.50 -4.39
C LEU A 6 8.39 14.47 -5.52
N LEU A 7 9.32 13.51 -5.63
CA LEU A 7 9.25 12.43 -6.62
C LEU A 7 7.96 11.63 -6.52
N VAL A 8 7.52 11.31 -5.30
CA VAL A 8 6.27 10.54 -5.07
C VAL A 8 5.04 11.32 -5.55
N TYR A 9 4.99 12.64 -5.31
CA TYR A 9 3.87 13.46 -5.78
C TYR A 9 3.87 13.62 -7.30
N GLU A 10 5.01 13.93 -7.90
CA GLU A 10 5.15 14.02 -9.36
C GLU A 10 4.76 12.70 -10.04
N PHE A 11 5.13 11.55 -9.45
CA PHE A 11 4.75 10.26 -10.01
C PHE A 11 3.25 9.97 -9.91
N LYS A 12 2.58 10.44 -8.84
CA LYS A 12 1.12 10.35 -8.74
C LYS A 12 0.42 11.25 -9.75
N ASP A 13 0.93 12.46 -9.95
CA ASP A 13 0.35 13.42 -10.88
C ASP A 13 0.38 12.87 -12.33
N LEU A 14 1.44 12.16 -12.72
CA LEU A 14 1.53 11.49 -14.02
C LEU A 14 0.38 10.49 -14.26
N PHE A 15 -0.07 9.76 -13.24
CA PHE A 15 -1.23 8.86 -13.38
C PHE A 15 -2.49 9.65 -13.71
N ILE A 16 -2.69 10.77 -13.02
CA ILE A 16 -3.86 11.64 -13.20
C ILE A 16 -3.85 12.26 -14.60
N GLU A 17 -2.70 12.73 -15.07
CA GLU A 17 -2.53 13.32 -16.41
C GLU A 17 -2.85 12.32 -17.53
N GLU A 18 -2.48 11.05 -17.34
CA GLU A 18 -2.78 9.96 -18.27
C GLU A 18 -4.20 9.39 -18.11
N GLY A 19 -5.03 9.98 -17.24
CA GLY A 19 -6.41 9.56 -16.99
C GLY A 19 -6.53 8.24 -16.22
N LEU A 20 -5.46 7.83 -15.54
CA LEU A 20 -5.44 6.67 -14.64
C LEU A 20 -5.84 7.08 -13.23
N GLU A 21 -6.42 6.12 -12.50
CA GLU A 21 -6.70 6.31 -11.08
C GLU A 21 -5.39 6.41 -10.30
N PRO A 22 -5.22 7.40 -9.40
CA PRO A 22 -4.02 7.52 -8.59
C PRO A 22 -3.97 6.39 -7.55
N TRP A 23 -2.82 5.74 -7.44
CA TRP A 23 -2.59 4.66 -6.49
C TRP A 23 -2.54 5.18 -5.04
N THR A 24 -2.92 4.32 -4.10
CA THR A 24 -2.91 4.60 -2.65
C THR A 24 -1.59 4.23 -2.01
N SER A 25 -0.97 3.14 -2.45
CA SER A 25 0.41 2.76 -2.12
C SER A 25 1.09 2.09 -3.33
N CYS A 26 2.42 2.14 -3.34
CA CYS A 26 3.28 1.71 -4.44
C CYS A 26 4.54 1.07 -3.86
N GLU A 27 4.98 -0.04 -4.45
CA GLU A 27 6.17 -0.78 -4.03
C GLU A 27 7.15 -0.91 -5.21
N PHE A 28 8.42 -0.62 -4.94
CA PHE A 28 9.54 -0.75 -5.87
C PHE A 28 10.47 -1.87 -5.40
N ASP A 29 10.39 -3.02 -6.05
CA ASP A 29 11.20 -4.20 -5.77
C ASP A 29 12.39 -4.25 -6.74
N PHE A 30 13.59 -3.97 -6.23
CA PHE A 30 14.85 -4.09 -6.99
C PHE A 30 15.47 -5.47 -6.79
N THR A 31 15.72 -6.20 -7.88
CA THR A 31 16.47 -7.45 -7.83
C THR A 31 17.97 -7.17 -7.88
N ARG A 32 18.78 -8.11 -7.37
CA ARG A 32 20.25 -8.02 -7.46
C ARG A 32 20.77 -8.01 -8.90
N GLU A 33 19.97 -8.51 -9.84
CA GLU A 33 20.29 -8.57 -11.27
C GLU A 33 19.98 -7.25 -11.99
N GLY A 34 19.35 -6.29 -11.28
CA GLY A 34 19.02 -4.97 -11.80
C GLY A 34 17.60 -4.86 -12.35
N ASP A 35 16.75 -5.89 -12.20
CA ASP A 35 15.35 -5.80 -12.58
C ASP A 35 14.58 -4.95 -11.57
N LEU A 36 13.67 -4.13 -12.07
CA LEU A 36 12.70 -3.39 -11.27
C LEU A 36 11.31 -3.98 -11.46
N LYS A 37 10.69 -4.39 -10.37
CA LYS A 37 9.26 -4.71 -10.32
C LYS A 37 8.55 -3.58 -9.59
N VAL A 38 7.47 -3.08 -10.17
CA VAL A 38 6.62 -2.07 -9.56
C VAL A 38 5.22 -2.63 -9.40
N SER A 39 4.65 -2.49 -8.23
CA SER A 39 3.26 -2.82 -7.96
C SER A 39 2.53 -1.65 -7.31
N PHE A 40 1.26 -1.50 -7.68
CA PHE A 40 0.38 -0.46 -7.19
C PHE A 40 -0.80 -1.10 -6.46
N ASP A 41 -1.23 -0.50 -5.36
CA ASP A 41 -2.48 -0.82 -4.69
C ASP A 41 -3.40 0.40 -4.62
N TYR A 42 -4.69 0.10 -4.43
CA TYR A 42 -5.80 1.05 -4.44
C TYR A 42 -6.67 0.89 -3.18
N ILE A 43 -6.07 0.45 -2.08
CA ILE A 43 -6.76 0.28 -0.80
C ILE A 43 -7.11 1.67 -0.24
N ASP A 44 -8.41 1.97 -0.12
CA ASP A 44 -8.88 3.21 0.51
C ASP A 44 -8.70 3.16 2.03
N TRP A 45 -7.49 3.48 2.45
CA TRP A 45 -7.11 3.57 3.86
C TRP A 45 -7.88 4.63 4.65
N ILE A 46 -8.38 5.67 3.98
CA ILE A 46 -9.18 6.72 4.63
C ILE A 46 -10.55 6.14 5.02
N LYS A 47 -11.17 5.38 4.11
CA LYS A 47 -12.43 4.68 4.36
C LYS A 47 -12.31 3.64 5.47
N LEU A 48 -11.20 2.89 5.49
CA LEU A 48 -10.92 1.90 6.53
C LEU A 48 -10.61 2.56 7.89
N GLY A 49 -10.20 3.82 7.92
CA GLY A 49 -9.92 4.56 9.15
C GLY A 49 -8.63 4.13 9.87
N PHE A 50 -7.81 3.28 9.25
CA PHE A 50 -6.57 2.80 9.86
C PHE A 50 -5.42 3.79 9.69
N GLY A 51 -4.71 4.02 10.80
CA GLY A 51 -3.52 4.86 10.85
C GLY A 51 -2.27 4.20 10.23
N PRO A 52 -1.10 4.87 10.29
CA PRO A 52 0.14 4.35 9.73
C PRO A 52 0.52 2.94 10.23
N SER A 53 0.27 2.63 11.51
CA SER A 53 0.53 1.31 12.10
C SER A 53 -0.30 0.20 11.48
N GLY A 54 -1.59 0.43 11.22
CA GLY A 54 -2.46 -0.56 10.58
C GLY A 54 -2.01 -0.88 9.15
N LYS A 55 -1.52 0.13 8.41
CA LYS A 55 -0.93 -0.04 7.08
C LYS A 55 0.34 -0.88 7.13
N GLU A 56 1.23 -0.59 8.08
CA GLU A 56 2.47 -1.33 8.30
C GLU A 56 2.19 -2.79 8.66
N ASN A 57 1.28 -3.03 9.61
CA ASN A 57 0.86 -4.37 10.02
C ASN A 57 0.28 -5.17 8.84
N TYR A 58 -0.60 -4.56 8.05
CA TYR A 58 -1.14 -5.20 6.85
C TYR A 58 -0.07 -5.51 5.81
N TYR A 59 0.85 -4.58 5.55
CA TYR A 59 1.98 -4.80 4.63
C TYR A 59 2.85 -5.96 5.10
N MET A 60 3.21 -6.00 6.37
CA MET A 60 4.03 -7.06 6.95
C MET A 60 3.36 -8.44 6.87
N TYR A 61 2.05 -8.49 7.13
CA TYR A 61 1.24 -9.69 6.95
C TYR A 61 1.20 -10.14 5.48
N LYS A 62 0.84 -9.24 4.56
CA LYS A 62 0.67 -9.56 3.14
C LYS A 62 1.97 -9.97 2.45
N LYS A 63 3.07 -9.24 2.72
CA LYS A 63 4.36 -9.44 2.05
C LYS A 63 5.17 -10.57 2.68
N PHE A 64 5.16 -10.67 4.01
CA PHE A 64 6.08 -11.55 4.75
C PHE A 64 5.38 -12.63 5.58
N GLY A 65 4.05 -12.65 5.66
CA GLY A 65 3.30 -13.59 6.50
C GLY A 65 3.49 -13.35 8.00
N VAL A 66 3.96 -12.16 8.39
CA VAL A 66 4.15 -11.80 9.81
C VAL A 66 2.80 -11.47 10.41
N LEU A 67 2.44 -12.19 11.48
CA LEU A 67 1.21 -11.94 12.23
C LEU A 67 1.47 -10.90 13.31
N PRO A 68 0.51 -10.00 13.57
CA PRO A 68 0.62 -9.07 14.69
C PRO A 68 0.49 -9.80 16.03
N GLU A 69 1.01 -9.18 17.09
CA GLU A 69 0.97 -9.76 18.43
C GLU A 69 -0.40 -9.60 19.09
N MET A 70 -1.09 -8.49 18.81
CA MET A 70 -2.33 -8.14 19.46
C MET A 70 -3.55 -8.58 18.65
N GLU A 71 -4.58 -9.07 19.33
CA GLU A 71 -5.80 -9.56 18.68
C GLU A 71 -6.54 -8.46 17.89
N TYR A 72 -6.54 -7.22 18.37
CA TYR A 72 -7.19 -6.11 17.65
C TYR A 72 -6.48 -5.80 16.32
N GLU A 73 -5.15 -5.90 16.26
CA GLU A 73 -4.38 -5.69 15.02
C GLU A 73 -4.66 -6.81 14.01
N MET A 74 -4.88 -8.03 14.50
CA MET A 74 -5.30 -9.13 13.66
C MET A 74 -6.70 -8.90 13.08
N GLU A 75 -7.60 -8.29 13.85
CA GLU A 75 -8.94 -7.93 13.36
C GLU A 75 -8.88 -6.81 12.31
N GLU A 76 -8.05 -5.78 12.51
CA GLU A 76 -7.79 -4.75 11.48
C GLU A 76 -7.32 -5.40 10.17
N ILE A 77 -6.38 -6.35 10.21
CA ILE A 77 -5.92 -7.09 9.02
C ILE A 77 -7.07 -7.82 8.33
N ARG A 78 -7.96 -8.49 9.09
CA ARG A 78 -9.13 -9.19 8.52
C ARG A 78 -10.10 -8.23 7.86
N GLU A 79 -10.29 -7.04 8.43
CA GLU A 79 -11.13 -6.00 7.82
C GLU A 79 -10.54 -5.52 6.48
N VAL A 80 -9.22 -5.32 6.41
CA VAL A 80 -8.54 -4.98 5.14
C VAL A 80 -8.70 -6.12 4.12
N GLU A 81 -8.45 -7.37 4.49
CA GLU A 81 -8.60 -8.52 3.58
C GLU A 81 -10.02 -8.65 3.02
N LYS A 82 -11.02 -8.47 3.89
CA LYS A 82 -12.42 -8.48 3.47
C LYS A 82 -12.70 -7.35 2.49
N TYR A 83 -12.23 -6.14 2.79
CA TYR A 83 -12.39 -4.97 1.94
C TYR A 83 -11.73 -5.14 0.57
N VAL A 84 -10.51 -5.70 0.51
CA VAL A 84 -9.80 -5.99 -0.75
C VAL A 84 -10.56 -7.02 -1.57
N LYS A 85 -11.03 -8.10 -0.94
CA LYS A 85 -11.78 -9.17 -1.62
C LYS A 85 -13.12 -8.71 -2.18
N GLU A 86 -13.77 -7.73 -1.56
CA GLU A 86 -15.04 -7.16 -2.03
C GLU A 86 -14.89 -6.27 -3.28
N GLN A 87 -13.65 -5.90 -3.65
CA GLN A 87 -13.35 -5.14 -4.88
C GLN A 87 -13.02 -6.01 -6.10
N GLU A 88 -12.80 -7.32 -5.90
CA GLU A 88 -12.59 -8.30 -6.97
C GLU A 88 -13.93 -8.76 -7.60
#